data_AF-A0A820PAV9-F1
#
_entry.id   AF-A0A820PAV9-F1
#
_cell.length_a   1.000
_cell.length_b   1.000
_cell.length_c   1.000
_cell.angle_alpha   90.00
_cell.angle_beta   90.00
_cell.angle_gamma   90.00
#
_symmetry.space_group_name_H-M   'P 1'
#
loop_
_entity.id
_entity.type
_entity.pdbx_description
1 polymer ?
#
loop_
_entity_poly.entity_id
_entity_poly.type
_entity_poly.pdbx_seq_one_letter_code
_entity_poly.pdbx_strand_id
1 'polypeptide(L)'
;KEKQTNELIEYYLLIKQRILESMKTLENIQHQTNNYQISKQIAENSIEKAKELIVLNENIILSLDDQKIENLLQKYKNIANELKSMSSTIDEYKNNGLILIDIAQRYIDTDSISNEIESIDKTWCEYVEYVLDTIDYIQLHQ
;
A
#
# COMPACT_ATOMS: atom_id res chain seq x y z
N LYS A 1 -49.67 -31.14 -13.91
CA LYS A 1 -49.33 -29.95 -14.73
C LYS A 1 -49.10 -28.74 -13.83
N GLU A 2 -50.05 -28.30 -13.00
CA GLU A 2 -49.84 -27.17 -12.06
C GLU A 2 -48.67 -27.36 -11.08
N LYS A 3 -48.53 -28.55 -10.47
CA LYS A 3 -47.42 -28.84 -9.54
C LYS A 3 -46.03 -28.65 -10.18
N GLN A 4 -45.85 -29.13 -11.41
CA GLN A 4 -44.59 -28.98 -12.16
C GLN A 4 -44.33 -27.52 -12.56
N THR A 5 -45.38 -26.76 -12.88
CA THR A 5 -45.26 -25.33 -13.16
C THR A 5 -44.85 -24.55 -11.90
N ASN A 6 -45.41 -24.88 -10.74
CA ASN A 6 -45.08 -24.22 -9.47
C ASN A 6 -43.63 -24.51 -9.05
N GLU A 7 -43.18 -25.77 -9.16
CA GLU A 7 -41.78 -26.17 -8.91
C GLU A 7 -40.80 -25.40 -9.82
N LEU A 8 -41.16 -25.19 -11.10
CA LEU A 8 -40.36 -24.42 -12.04
C LEU A 8 -40.30 -22.91 -11.67
N ILE A 9 -41.40 -22.33 -11.20
CA ILE A 9 -41.46 -20.93 -10.75
C ILE A 9 -40.58 -20.75 -9.51
N GLU A 10 -40.67 -21.64 -8.52
CA GLU A 10 -39.84 -21.58 -7.31
C GLU A 10 -38.35 -21.70 -7.64
N TYR A 11 -37.99 -22.62 -8.54
CA TYR A 11 -36.62 -22.75 -9.03
C TYR A 11 -36.11 -21.49 -9.75
N TYR A 12 -36.96 -20.88 -10.59
CA TYR A 12 -36.61 -19.62 -11.27
C TYR A 12 -36.40 -18.46 -10.28
N LEU A 13 -37.26 -18.34 -9.26
CA LEU A 13 -37.12 -17.33 -8.21
C LEU A 13 -35.81 -17.52 -7.43
N LEU A 14 -35.47 -18.76 -7.11
CA LEU A 14 -34.21 -19.10 -6.44
C LEU A 14 -32.98 -18.72 -7.27
N ILE A 15 -32.97 -19.05 -8.57
CA ILE A 15 -31.88 -18.66 -9.47
C ILE A 15 -31.77 -17.14 -9.55
N LYS A 16 -32.90 -16.45 -9.75
CA LYS A 16 -32.92 -14.99 -9.84
C LYS A 16 -32.32 -14.36 -8.58
N GLN A 17 -32.67 -14.87 -7.40
CA GLN A 17 -32.10 -14.39 -6.14
C GLN A 17 -30.58 -14.60 -6.08
N ARG A 18 -30.08 -15.79 -6.44
CA ARG A 18 -28.64 -16.08 -6.46
C ARG A 18 -27.87 -15.20 -7.43
N ILE A 19 -28.44 -14.90 -8.60
CA ILE A 19 -27.85 -13.97 -9.57
C ILE A 19 -27.74 -12.57 -8.95
N LEU A 20 -28.80 -12.07 -8.32
CA LEU A 20 -28.78 -10.76 -7.67
C LEU A 20 -27.75 -10.67 -6.54
N GLU A 21 -27.62 -11.72 -5.73
CA GLU A 21 -26.60 -11.81 -4.69
C GLU A 21 -25.19 -11.80 -5.29
N SER A 22 -24.97 -12.57 -6.36
CA SER A 22 -23.68 -12.62 -7.07
C SER A 22 -23.31 -11.27 -7.69
N MET A 23 -24.28 -10.56 -8.29
CA MET A 23 -24.07 -9.21 -8.83
C MET A 23 -23.63 -8.23 -7.75
N LYS A 24 -24.27 -8.25 -6.58
CA LYS A 24 -23.86 -7.40 -5.44
C LYS A 24 -22.45 -7.72 -4.95
N THR A 25 -22.09 -8.99 -4.89
CA THR A 25 -20.72 -9.40 -4.53
C THR A 25 -19.71 -8.87 -5.54
N LEU A 26 -19.99 -9.01 -6.85
CA LEU A 26 -19.11 -8.50 -7.90
C LEU A 26 -18.98 -6.97 -7.87
N GLU A 27 -20.08 -6.25 -7.63
CA GLU A 27 -20.05 -4.79 -7.45
C GLU A 27 -19.16 -4.37 -6.28
N ASN A 28 -19.25 -5.08 -5.14
CA ASN A 28 -18.39 -4.81 -4.00
C ASN A 28 -16.92 -5.11 -4.30
N ILE A 29 -16.62 -6.26 -4.93
CA ILE A 29 -15.25 -6.61 -5.33
C ILE A 29 -14.68 -5.57 -6.30
N GLN A 30 -15.47 -5.09 -7.26
CA GLN A 30 -15.05 -4.06 -8.20
C GLN A 30 -14.74 -2.74 -7.49
N HIS A 31 -15.59 -2.34 -6.54
CA HIS A 31 -15.36 -1.14 -5.75
C HIS A 31 -14.06 -1.23 -4.94
N GLN A 32 -13.82 -2.35 -4.25
CA GLN A 32 -12.59 -2.54 -3.46
C GLN A 32 -11.34 -2.68 -4.34
N THR A 33 -11.46 -3.31 -5.50
CA THR A 33 -10.39 -3.34 -6.50
C THR A 33 -9.98 -1.92 -6.90
N ASN A 34 -10.95 -1.04 -7.15
CA ASN A 34 -10.65 0.35 -7.48
C ASN A 34 -9.94 1.09 -6.34
N ASN A 35 -10.41 0.92 -5.09
CA ASN A 35 -9.79 1.55 -3.91
C ASN A 35 -8.34 1.06 -3.73
N TYR A 36 -8.12 -0.25 -3.89
CA TYR A 36 -6.78 -0.85 -3.85
C TYR A 36 -5.86 -0.27 -4.94
N GLN A 37 -6.31 -0.20 -6.19
CA GLN A 37 -5.49 0.32 -7.29
C GLN A 37 -5.14 1.81 -7.11
N ILE A 38 -6.08 2.62 -6.62
CA ILE A 38 -5.82 4.05 -6.34
C ILE A 38 -4.77 4.18 -5.23
N SER A 39 -4.97 3.49 -4.10
CA SER A 39 -4.03 3.55 -2.98
C SER A 39 -2.66 2.96 -3.32
N LYS A 40 -2.61 1.91 -4.17
CA LYS A 40 -1.36 1.35 -4.72
C LYS A 40 -0.57 2.42 -5.47
N GLN A 41 -1.20 3.12 -6.40
CA GLN A 41 -0.52 4.15 -7.18
C GLN A 41 0.03 5.28 -6.29
N ILE A 42 -0.72 5.65 -5.23
CA ILE A 42 -0.27 6.66 -4.26
C ILE A 42 0.94 6.13 -3.47
N ALA A 43 0.90 4.89 -2.99
CA ALA A 43 2.00 4.26 -2.27
C ALA A 43 3.27 4.14 -3.14
N GLU A 44 3.14 3.72 -4.40
CA GLU A 44 4.25 3.67 -5.36
C GLU A 44 4.87 5.05 -5.59
N ASN A 45 4.06 6.10 -5.68
CA ASN A 45 4.56 7.48 -5.79
C ASN A 45 5.29 7.92 -4.51
N SER A 46 4.82 7.51 -3.33
CA SER A 46 5.50 7.77 -2.06
C SER A 46 6.86 7.05 -1.99
N ILE A 47 6.94 5.81 -2.48
CA ILE A 47 8.19 5.03 -2.59
C ILE A 47 9.18 5.72 -3.53
N GLU A 48 8.76 6.14 -4.72
CA GLU A 48 9.67 6.81 -5.66
C GLU A 48 10.15 8.15 -5.10
N LYS A 49 9.27 8.92 -4.46
CA LYS A 49 9.66 10.16 -3.79
C LYS A 49 10.67 9.91 -2.65
N ALA A 50 10.46 8.87 -1.84
CA ALA A 50 11.39 8.50 -0.78
C ALA A 50 12.78 8.16 -1.33
N LYS A 51 12.82 7.38 -2.42
CA LYS A 51 14.04 7.03 -3.13
C LYS A 51 14.76 8.27 -3.67
N GLU A 52 14.06 9.20 -4.31
CA GLU A 52 14.63 10.46 -4.80
C GLU A 52 15.28 11.26 -3.68
N LEU A 53 14.60 11.40 -2.53
CA LEU A 53 15.11 12.10 -1.36
C LEU A 53 16.40 11.47 -0.82
N ILE A 54 16.49 10.14 -0.83
CA ILE A 54 17.66 9.38 -0.34
C ILE A 54 18.84 9.47 -1.32
N VAL A 55 18.62 9.17 -2.61
CA VAL A 55 19.68 9.12 -3.65
C VAL A 55 20.35 10.49 -3.84
N LEU A 56 19.59 11.58 -3.73
CA LEU A 56 20.15 12.93 -3.81
C LEU A 56 21.19 13.22 -2.71
N ASN A 57 21.15 12.49 -1.59
CA ASN A 57 22.04 12.70 -0.45
C ASN A 57 23.25 11.76 -0.40
N GLU A 58 23.20 10.57 -1.00
CA GLU A 58 24.34 9.64 -1.06
C GLU A 58 25.54 10.19 -1.86
N ASN A 59 25.30 11.14 -2.77
CA ASN A 59 26.33 11.73 -3.64
C ASN A 59 27.26 12.74 -2.93
N ILE A 60 27.19 12.88 -1.60
CA ILE A 60 28.00 13.84 -0.84
C ILE A 60 29.09 13.08 -0.05
N ILE A 61 30.12 12.61 -0.75
CA ILE A 61 31.37 12.17 -0.12
C ILE A 61 32.26 13.41 0.04
N LEU A 62 32.27 14.04 1.22
CA LEU A 62 33.20 15.14 1.52
C LEU A 62 33.72 15.06 2.95
N SER A 63 34.96 15.53 3.16
CA SER A 63 35.48 15.83 4.49
C SER A 63 34.56 16.83 5.18
N LEU A 64 33.85 16.36 6.21
CA LEU A 64 32.87 17.15 6.92
C LEU A 64 33.59 18.01 7.95
N ASP A 65 33.50 19.33 7.80
CA ASP A 65 33.68 20.26 8.91
C ASP A 65 32.36 20.31 9.71
N ASP A 66 32.40 20.79 10.97
CA ASP A 66 31.24 20.80 11.88
C ASP A 66 29.99 21.43 11.24
N GLN A 67 30.16 22.46 10.42
CA GLN A 67 29.06 23.13 9.73
C GLN A 67 28.42 22.25 8.64
N LYS A 68 29.22 21.45 7.92
CA LYS A 68 28.69 20.45 6.98
C LYS A 68 27.96 19.31 7.70
N ILE A 69 28.44 18.88 8.87
CA ILE A 69 27.77 17.83 9.65
C ILE A 69 26.39 18.31 10.11
N GLU A 70 26.29 19.52 10.65
CA GLU A 70 25.00 20.08 11.10
C GLU A 70 24.02 20.26 9.93
N ASN A 71 24.51 20.74 8.79
CA ASN A 71 23.69 20.84 7.57
C ASN A 71 23.20 19.48 7.08
N LEU A 72 24.04 18.44 7.17
CA LEU A 72 23.67 17.07 6.80
C LEU A 72 22.61 16.50 7.74
N LEU A 73 22.80 16.69 9.05
CA LEU A 73 21.83 16.27 10.07
C LEU A 73 20.46 16.93 9.84
N GLN A 74 20.43 18.24 9.60
CA GLN A 74 19.17 18.95 9.35
C GLN A 74 18.48 18.47 8.06
N LYS A 75 19.24 18.13 7.02
CA LYS A 75 18.68 17.54 5.79
C LYS A 75 18.02 16.19 6.07
N TYR A 76 18.69 15.28 6.76
CA TYR A 76 18.11 13.98 7.07
C TYR A 76 16.90 14.07 8.01
N LYS A 77 16.92 15.00 8.98
CA LYS A 77 15.71 15.31 9.80
C LYS A 77 14.54 15.80 8.95
N ASN A 78 14.80 16.62 7.93
CA ASN A 78 13.75 17.06 7.01
C ASN A 78 13.19 15.89 6.20
N ILE A 79 14.05 15.00 5.70
CA ILE A 79 13.63 13.79 4.99
C ILE A 79 12.78 12.89 5.90
N ALA A 80 13.21 12.65 7.14
CA ALA A 80 12.44 11.85 8.10
C ALA A 80 11.02 12.41 8.32
N ASN A 81 10.89 13.74 8.38
CA ASN A 81 9.59 14.39 8.47
C ASN A 81 8.74 14.21 7.21
N GLU A 82 9.36 14.27 6.02
CA GLU A 82 8.66 13.99 4.77
C GLU A 82 8.20 12.53 4.68
N LEU A 83 9.06 11.57 5.05
CA LEU A 83 8.69 10.15 5.10
C LEU A 83 7.54 9.94 6.07
N LYS A 84 7.62 10.50 7.29
CA LYS A 84 6.54 10.43 8.27
C LYS A 84 5.21 10.97 7.74
N SER A 85 5.23 12.03 6.94
CA SER A 85 4.02 12.59 6.33
C SER A 85 3.39 11.67 5.28
N MET A 86 4.20 10.81 4.65
CA MET A 86 3.79 9.85 3.63
C MET A 86 3.44 8.47 4.19
N SER A 87 3.85 8.11 5.40
CA SER A 87 3.55 6.79 5.99
C SER A 87 2.06 6.40 5.94
N SER A 88 1.15 7.37 6.07
CA SER A 88 -0.29 7.11 6.01
C SER A 88 -0.75 6.58 4.65
N THR A 89 -0.06 6.91 3.56
CA THR A 89 -0.40 6.39 2.22
C THR A 89 -0.05 4.92 2.08
N ILE A 90 1.05 4.49 2.70
CA ILE A 90 1.46 3.09 2.76
C ILE A 90 0.48 2.29 3.62
N ASP A 91 0.09 2.84 4.78
CA ASP A 91 -0.91 2.21 5.65
C ASP A 91 -2.28 2.05 4.98
N GLU A 92 -2.73 3.09 4.26
CA GLU A 92 -3.99 3.05 3.51
C GLU A 92 -3.95 2.00 2.39
N TYR A 93 -2.85 1.92 1.64
CA TYR A 93 -2.63 0.88 0.64
C TYR A 93 -2.70 -0.53 1.22
N LYS A 94 -2.00 -0.79 2.33
CA LYS A 94 -2.03 -2.08 3.03
C LYS A 94 -3.46 -2.45 3.45
N ASN A 95 -4.16 -1.50 4.08
CA ASN A 95 -5.52 -1.73 4.56
C ASN A 95 -6.48 -2.04 3.42
N ASN A 96 -6.44 -1.28 2.33
CA ASN A 96 -7.29 -1.53 1.16
C ASN A 96 -6.98 -2.89 0.50
N GLY A 97 -5.71 -3.27 0.46
CA GLY A 97 -5.28 -4.58 -0.03
C GLY A 97 -5.80 -5.74 0.81
N LEU A 98 -5.71 -5.64 2.14
CA LEU A 98 -6.23 -6.65 3.07
C LEU A 98 -7.77 -6.77 2.98
N ILE A 99 -8.47 -5.64 2.86
CA ILE A 99 -9.93 -5.62 2.63
C ILE A 99 -10.27 -6.34 1.33
N LEU A 100 -9.58 -6.04 0.23
CA LEU A 100 -9.80 -6.71 -1.05
C LEU A 100 -9.55 -8.22 -0.95
N ILE A 101 -8.47 -8.63 -0.29
CA ILE A 101 -8.15 -10.05 -0.06
C ILE A 101 -9.30 -10.75 0.67
N ASP A 102 -9.77 -10.19 1.79
CA ASP A 102 -10.84 -10.80 2.60
C ASP A 102 -12.13 -11.03 1.79
N ILE A 103 -12.51 -10.05 0.97
CA ILE A 103 -13.78 -10.09 0.23
C ILE A 103 -13.66 -10.91 -1.05
N ALA A 104 -12.48 -10.94 -1.67
CA ALA A 104 -12.27 -11.49 -3.00
C ALA A 104 -11.50 -12.82 -3.01
N GLN A 105 -11.10 -13.38 -1.86
CA GLN A 105 -10.28 -14.61 -1.76
C GLN A 105 -10.80 -15.81 -2.58
N ARG A 106 -12.12 -15.90 -2.77
CA ARG A 106 -12.76 -16.97 -3.56
C ARG A 106 -12.83 -16.70 -5.07
N TYR A 107 -12.47 -15.49 -5.50
CA TYR A 107 -12.74 -14.96 -6.83
C TYR A 107 -11.48 -14.47 -7.55
N ILE A 108 -10.46 -14.04 -6.81
CA ILE A 108 -9.20 -13.53 -7.36
C ILE A 108 -7.99 -14.22 -6.72
N ASP A 109 -6.86 -14.17 -7.42
CA ASP A 109 -5.57 -14.57 -6.86
C ASP A 109 -5.12 -13.52 -5.84
N THR A 110 -5.25 -13.87 -4.56
CA THR A 110 -4.86 -13.01 -3.43
C THR A 110 -3.38 -13.11 -3.08
N ASP A 111 -2.66 -14.10 -3.60
CA ASP A 111 -1.24 -14.27 -3.32
C ASP A 111 -0.44 -13.18 -4.03
N SER A 112 -0.81 -12.84 -5.28
CA SER A 112 -0.21 -11.70 -5.99
C SER A 112 -0.38 -10.40 -5.21
N ILE A 113 -1.60 -10.14 -4.70
CA ILE A 113 -1.89 -8.92 -3.94
C ILE A 113 -1.09 -8.89 -2.62
N SER A 114 -1.04 -10.02 -1.91
CA SER A 114 -0.29 -10.13 -0.65
C SER A 114 1.20 -9.88 -0.86
N ASN A 115 1.79 -10.50 -1.89
CA ASN A 115 3.20 -10.32 -2.24
C ASN A 115 3.52 -8.86 -2.62
N GLU A 116 2.63 -8.20 -3.36
CA GLU A 116 2.79 -6.78 -3.70
C GLU A 116 2.76 -5.89 -2.44
N ILE A 117 1.84 -6.17 -1.52
CA ILE A 117 1.73 -5.46 -0.24
C ILE A 117 3.02 -5.60 0.57
N GLU A 118 3.50 -6.83 0.73
CA GLU A 118 4.75 -7.13 1.44
C GLU A 118 5.95 -6.45 0.80
N SER A 119 6.03 -6.44 -0.54
CA SER A 119 7.14 -5.81 -1.27
C SER A 119 7.19 -4.29 -1.04
N ILE A 120 6.05 -3.61 -1.12
CA ILE A 120 5.98 -2.15 -0.89
C ILE A 120 6.27 -1.82 0.58
N ASP A 121 5.67 -2.55 1.51
CA ASP A 121 5.87 -2.35 2.94
C ASP A 121 7.34 -2.53 3.34
N LYS A 122 7.98 -3.60 2.83
CA LYS A 122 9.40 -3.85 3.05
C LYS A 122 10.28 -2.72 2.51
N THR A 123 10.06 -2.31 1.26
CA THR A 123 10.83 -1.23 0.63
C THR A 123 10.68 0.09 1.40
N TRP A 124 9.47 0.38 1.87
CA TRP A 124 9.22 1.56 2.69
C TRP A 124 10.00 1.52 4.01
N CYS A 125 9.95 0.39 4.72
CA CYS A 125 10.69 0.19 5.96
C CYS A 125 12.19 0.36 5.76
N GLU A 126 12.77 -0.19 4.69
CA GLU A 126 14.20 -0.05 4.36
C GLU A 126 14.59 1.44 4.19
N TYR A 127 13.77 2.25 3.54
CA TYR A 127 14.01 3.70 3.41
C TYR A 127 13.90 4.46 4.73
N VAL A 128 12.92 4.11 5.56
CA VAL A 128 12.75 4.73 6.88
C VAL A 128 13.94 4.36 7.78
N GLU A 129 14.31 3.09 7.84
CA GLU A 129 15.46 2.60 8.62
C GLU A 129 16.75 3.28 8.17
N TYR A 130 17.03 3.34 6.85
CA TYR A 130 18.21 4.03 6.32
C TYR A 130 18.30 5.48 6.80
N VAL A 131 17.20 6.23 6.74
CA VAL A 131 17.19 7.64 7.15
C VAL A 131 17.41 7.78 8.66
N LEU A 132 16.79 6.94 9.48
CA LEU A 132 16.95 6.97 10.93
C LEU A 132 18.36 6.57 11.36
N ASP A 133 18.88 5.48 10.81
CA ASP A 133 20.25 5.02 11.07
C ASP A 133 21.29 6.07 10.66
N THR A 134 21.04 6.78 9.55
CA THR A 134 21.92 7.87 9.12
C THR A 134 21.89 9.05 10.09
N ILE A 135 20.71 9.42 10.61
CA ILE A 135 20.59 10.45 11.64
C ILE A 135 21.37 10.05 12.89
N ASP A 136 21.15 8.82 13.37
CA ASP A 136 21.81 8.31 14.57
C ASP A 136 23.33 8.25 14.39
N TYR A 137 23.81 7.76 13.23
CA TYR A 137 25.23 7.75 12.89
C TYR A 137 25.85 9.14 12.94
N ILE A 138 25.22 10.13 12.31
CA ILE A 138 25.72 11.51 12.30
C ILE A 138 25.80 12.06 13.74
N GLN A 139 24.76 11.84 14.54
CA GLN A 139 24.71 12.35 15.92
C GLN A 139 25.74 11.69 16.85
N LEU A 140 26.10 10.43 16.61
CA LEU A 140 27.12 9.72 17.39
C LEU A 140 28.56 10.14 17.06
N HIS A 141 28.78 10.74 15.89
CA HIS A 141 30.11 11.12 15.38
C HIS A 141 30.30 12.63 15.22
N GLN A 142 29.37 13.45 15.74
CA GLN A 142 29.54 14.87 16.03
C GLN A 142 30.33 15.07 17.33
#